data_AF-A0A1F2QVM3-F1
#
_entry.id   AF-A0A1F2QVM3-F1
#
_cell.length_a   1.000
_cell.length_b   1.000
_cell.length_c   1.000
_cell.angle_alpha   90.00
_cell.angle_beta   90.00
_cell.angle_gamma   90.00
#
_symmetry.space_group_name_H-M   'P 1'
#
loop_
_entity.id
_entity.type
_entity.pdbx_description
1 polymer ?
#
loop_
_entity_poly.entity_id
_entity_poly.type
_entity_poly.pdbx_seq_one_letter_code
_entity_poly.pdbx_strand_id
1 'polypeptide(L)'
;MELSLHGAHPATHDRATATPGSFEAMLRGLDRLLARGATVVLKTPLTRLNEHELEAMATLAADRGVPYRVDPTITPRDDGDPAPLAYRASAAAVERLFEKLASLGQLPHETRGAGGINCGLGRTTLAIDPEGDVFPCLQWRKAALGNVRQTRLLELWPTSPARAKAAAVSQAANDRLVASGGALASFPFCPALALQRTGDPLVPDPSHVAQAEAADRVRLSLTGPAGASPRT
;
A
#
# COMPACT_ATOMS: atom_id res chain seq x y z
N MET A 1 -13.10 10.66 3.83
CA MET A 1 -12.93 10.79 2.37
C MET A 1 -11.47 10.62 2.03
N GLU A 2 -11.13 10.03 0.90
CA GLU A 2 -9.76 9.99 0.40
C GLU A 2 -9.72 10.69 -0.96
N LEU A 3 -8.73 11.56 -1.18
CA LEU A 3 -8.48 12.19 -2.47
C LEU A 3 -7.07 11.86 -2.94
N SER A 4 -6.94 11.61 -4.24
CA SER A 4 -5.64 11.32 -4.85
C SER A 4 -4.88 12.60 -5.13
N LEU A 5 -3.64 12.68 -4.67
CA LEU A 5 -2.68 13.73 -5.00
C LEU A 5 -1.55 13.10 -5.82
N HIS A 6 -1.48 13.40 -7.12
CA HIS A 6 -0.47 12.83 -8.01
C HIS A 6 0.77 13.72 -8.25
N GLY A 7 0.78 14.94 -7.73
CA GLY A 7 1.87 15.92 -7.82
C GLY A 7 1.48 17.19 -7.08
N ALA A 8 2.46 17.97 -6.63
CA ALA A 8 2.29 19.28 -6.02
C ALA A 8 2.15 20.41 -7.06
N HIS A 9 2.42 20.13 -8.34
CA HIS A 9 2.25 21.08 -9.43
C HIS A 9 1.24 20.57 -10.47
N PRO A 10 0.51 21.50 -11.16
CA PRO A 10 -0.43 21.15 -12.21
C PRO A 10 0.18 20.23 -13.29
N ALA A 11 1.39 20.54 -13.77
CA ALA A 11 2.03 19.77 -14.83
C ALA A 11 2.22 18.28 -14.46
N THR A 12 2.67 18.00 -13.25
CA THR A 12 2.90 16.64 -12.75
C THR A 12 1.59 15.90 -12.51
N HIS A 13 0.66 16.55 -11.81
CA HIS A 13 -0.62 15.96 -11.47
C HIS A 13 -1.50 15.70 -12.71
N ASP A 14 -1.65 16.70 -13.58
CA ASP A 14 -2.45 16.59 -14.80
C ASP A 14 -1.90 15.50 -15.72
N ARG A 15 -0.57 15.41 -15.85
CA ARG A 15 0.10 14.34 -16.61
C ARG A 15 -0.22 12.95 -16.05
N ALA A 16 -0.17 12.78 -14.73
CA ALA A 16 -0.48 11.49 -14.09
C ALA A 16 -1.96 11.08 -14.28
N THR A 17 -2.87 12.05 -14.29
CA THR A 17 -4.31 11.83 -14.51
C THR A 17 -4.74 11.84 -15.98
N ALA A 18 -3.82 12.15 -16.90
CA ALA A 18 -4.10 12.43 -18.31
C ALA A 18 -5.24 13.46 -18.54
N THR A 19 -5.44 14.38 -17.59
CA THR A 19 -6.56 15.33 -17.59
C THR A 19 -6.07 16.73 -17.26
N PRO A 20 -6.02 17.66 -18.24
CA PRO A 20 -5.68 19.06 -17.98
C PRO A 20 -6.64 19.72 -16.98
N GLY A 21 -6.09 20.47 -16.02
CA GLY A 21 -6.82 21.16 -14.96
C GLY A 21 -7.28 20.27 -13.80
N SER A 22 -6.86 18.99 -13.74
CA SER A 22 -7.28 18.06 -12.69
C SER A 22 -6.68 18.41 -11.34
N PHE A 23 -5.48 18.99 -11.30
CA PHE A 23 -4.87 19.49 -10.06
C PHE A 23 -5.74 20.55 -9.40
N GLU A 24 -6.10 21.57 -10.17
CA GLU A 24 -6.95 22.68 -9.71
C GLU A 24 -8.35 22.19 -9.32
N ALA A 25 -8.90 21.24 -10.07
CA ALA A 25 -10.19 20.62 -9.72
C ALA A 25 -10.11 19.84 -8.39
N MET A 26 -9.03 19.09 -8.17
CA MET A 26 -8.78 18.35 -6.93
C MET A 26 -8.64 19.30 -5.74
N LEU A 27 -7.86 20.38 -5.86
CA LEU A 27 -7.73 21.40 -4.80
C LEU A 27 -9.05 22.07 -4.47
N ARG A 28 -9.82 22.51 -5.48
CA ARG A 28 -11.16 23.07 -5.26
C ARG A 28 -12.10 22.06 -4.56
N GLY A 29 -11.99 20.78 -4.93
CA GLY A 29 -12.76 19.70 -4.30
C GLY A 29 -12.38 19.54 -2.82
N LEU A 30 -11.08 19.49 -2.53
CA LEU A 30 -10.54 19.44 -1.18
C LEU A 30 -11.04 20.60 -0.32
N ASP A 31 -10.87 21.84 -0.76
CA ASP A 31 -11.25 23.03 0.01
C ASP A 31 -12.77 23.06 0.28
N ARG A 32 -13.60 22.64 -0.67
CA ARG A 32 -15.05 22.53 -0.51
C ARG A 32 -15.47 21.47 0.51
N LEU A 33 -14.72 20.37 0.61
CA LEU A 33 -14.96 19.31 1.58
C LEU A 33 -14.57 19.77 2.99
N LEU A 34 -13.40 20.40 3.11
CA LEU A 34 -12.92 20.94 4.39
C LEU A 34 -13.86 22.03 4.92
N ALA A 35 -14.34 22.93 4.06
CA ALA A 35 -15.32 23.97 4.44
C ALA A 35 -16.66 23.40 4.95
N ARG A 36 -16.95 22.12 4.70
CA ARG A 36 -18.15 21.42 5.20
C ARG A 36 -17.85 20.50 6.39
N GLY A 37 -16.65 20.57 6.95
CA GLY A 37 -16.23 19.73 8.09
C GLY A 37 -16.01 18.26 7.73
N ALA A 38 -15.82 17.92 6.45
CA ALA A 38 -15.54 16.55 6.06
C ALA A 38 -14.10 16.17 6.41
N THR A 39 -13.90 15.00 7.01
CA THR A 39 -12.56 14.43 7.21
C THR A 39 -11.99 13.92 5.88
N VAL A 40 -10.88 14.50 5.45
CA VAL A 40 -10.19 14.14 4.19
C VAL A 40 -8.78 13.66 4.48
N VAL A 41 -8.33 12.64 3.73
CA VAL A 41 -6.93 12.19 3.67
C VAL A 41 -6.44 12.33 2.23
N LEU A 42 -5.25 12.89 2.04
CA LEU A 42 -4.59 12.89 0.75
C LEU A 42 -3.74 11.62 0.59
N LYS A 43 -3.92 10.94 -0.54
CA LYS A 43 -3.17 9.73 -0.88
C LYS A 43 -2.37 9.91 -2.15
N THR A 44 -1.12 9.46 -2.14
CA THR A 44 -0.22 9.52 -3.29
C THR A 44 0.41 8.16 -3.56
N PRO A 45 0.21 7.56 -4.75
CA PRO A 45 1.17 6.59 -5.24
C PRO A 45 2.47 7.31 -5.61
N LEU A 46 3.59 6.92 -4.99
CA LEU A 46 4.91 7.45 -5.33
C LEU A 46 5.38 6.83 -6.65
N THR A 47 5.70 7.68 -7.61
CA THR A 47 6.08 7.27 -8.97
C THR A 47 7.26 8.09 -9.47
N ARG A 48 7.88 7.65 -10.57
CA ARG A 48 8.88 8.47 -11.30
C ARG A 48 8.34 9.82 -11.75
N LEU A 49 7.01 9.97 -11.87
CA LEU A 49 6.39 11.22 -12.28
C LEU A 49 6.46 12.28 -11.19
N ASN A 50 6.44 11.88 -9.91
CA ASN A 50 6.24 12.78 -8.78
C ASN A 50 7.26 12.62 -7.65
N GLU A 51 8.22 11.71 -7.77
CA GLU A 51 9.21 11.44 -6.71
C GLU A 51 10.10 12.63 -6.34
N HIS A 52 10.21 13.62 -7.23
CA HIS A 52 10.94 14.86 -7.02
C HIS A 52 10.08 15.93 -6.31
N GLU A 53 8.79 15.68 -6.10
CA GLU A 53 7.85 16.60 -5.45
C GLU A 53 7.37 16.07 -4.08
N LEU A 54 8.01 15.04 -3.52
CA LEU A 54 7.57 14.37 -2.29
C LEU A 54 7.38 15.35 -1.13
N GLU A 55 8.34 16.24 -0.90
CA GLU A 55 8.32 17.24 0.16
C GLU A 55 7.29 18.34 -0.10
N ALA A 56 7.12 18.74 -1.36
CA ALA A 56 6.14 19.73 -1.77
C ALA A 56 4.71 19.20 -1.59
N MET A 57 4.45 17.93 -1.94
CA MET A 57 3.17 17.28 -1.71
C MET A 57 2.86 17.13 -0.21
N ALA A 58 3.86 16.80 0.61
CA ALA A 58 3.70 16.75 2.06
C ALA A 58 3.38 18.13 2.67
N THR A 59 4.03 19.19 2.16
CA THR A 59 3.77 20.57 2.59
C THR A 59 2.35 21.00 2.22
N LEU A 60 1.91 20.71 0.99
CA LEU A 60 0.55 21.01 0.52
C LEU A 60 -0.53 20.40 1.43
N ALA A 61 -0.30 19.17 1.89
CA ALA A 61 -1.19 18.50 2.83
C ALA A 61 -1.14 19.14 4.23
N ALA A 62 0.06 19.45 4.73
CA ALA A 62 0.27 20.06 6.03
C ALA A 62 -0.38 21.46 6.13
N ASP A 63 -0.24 22.29 5.09
CA ASP A 63 -0.83 23.64 5.02
C ASP A 63 -2.36 23.62 5.13
N ARG A 64 -2.99 22.50 4.73
CA ARG A 64 -4.44 22.28 4.84
C ARG A 64 -4.86 21.48 6.06
N GLY A 65 -3.90 21.10 6.91
CA GLY A 65 -4.15 20.29 8.11
C GLY A 65 -4.72 18.91 7.81
N VAL A 66 -4.45 18.34 6.63
CA VAL A 66 -4.98 17.02 6.23
C VAL A 66 -3.93 15.93 6.36
N PRO A 67 -4.28 14.74 6.87
CA PRO A 67 -3.37 13.60 6.86
C PRO A 67 -2.92 13.26 5.43
N TYR A 68 -1.64 12.92 5.31
CA TYR A 68 -1.01 12.55 4.05
C TYR A 68 -0.50 11.11 4.12
N ARG A 69 -0.81 10.30 3.10
CA ARG A 69 -0.34 8.92 3.00
C ARG A 69 0.28 8.69 1.62
N VAL A 70 1.45 8.08 1.61
CA VAL A 70 2.19 7.76 0.39
C VAL A 70 2.38 6.25 0.30
N ASP A 71 2.11 5.67 -0.85
CA ASP A 71 2.34 4.25 -1.14
C ASP A 71 3.42 4.12 -2.23
N PRO A 72 4.57 3.48 -1.95
CA PRO A 72 5.62 3.25 -2.94
C PRO A 72 5.35 2.07 -3.88
N THR A 73 4.24 1.35 -3.71
CA THR A 73 3.94 0.13 -4.46
C THR A 73 3.09 0.43 -5.69
N ILE A 74 3.69 0.23 -6.87
CA ILE A 74 2.94 0.18 -8.14
C ILE A 74 2.72 -1.28 -8.54
N THR A 75 1.49 -1.64 -8.83
CA THR A 75 1.07 -3.01 -9.19
C THR A 75 0.96 -3.16 -10.71
N PRO A 76 1.07 -4.38 -11.26
CA PRO A 76 0.60 -4.62 -12.62
C PRO A 76 -0.92 -4.37 -12.72
N ARG A 77 -1.44 -4.38 -13.93
CA ARG A 77 -2.89 -4.40 -14.16
C ARG A 77 -3.49 -5.72 -13.67
N ASP A 78 -4.81 -5.76 -13.49
CA ASP A 78 -5.53 -6.97 -13.08
C ASP A 78 -5.45 -8.11 -14.12
N ASP A 79 -5.20 -7.78 -15.40
CA ASP A 79 -4.93 -8.74 -16.48
C ASP A 79 -3.47 -9.24 -16.52
N GLY A 80 -2.62 -8.75 -15.62
CA GLY A 80 -1.21 -9.09 -15.52
C GLY A 80 -0.26 -8.23 -16.36
N ASP A 81 -0.76 -7.27 -17.14
CA ASP A 81 0.09 -6.36 -17.92
C ASP A 81 1.06 -5.59 -16.99
N PRO A 82 2.39 -5.72 -17.19
CA PRO A 82 3.38 -5.07 -16.37
C PRO A 82 3.63 -3.60 -16.73
N ALA A 83 2.97 -3.03 -17.75
CA ALA A 83 3.20 -1.65 -18.20
C ALA A 83 3.21 -0.60 -17.07
N PRO A 84 2.32 -0.64 -16.06
CA PRO A 84 2.36 0.32 -14.95
C PRO A 84 3.67 0.29 -14.16
N LEU A 85 4.37 -0.84 -14.12
CA LEU A 85 5.60 -1.02 -13.37
C LEU A 85 6.75 -0.12 -13.86
N ALA A 86 6.65 0.44 -15.08
CA ALA A 86 7.57 1.43 -15.60
C ALA A 86 7.54 2.76 -14.79
N TYR A 87 6.46 3.04 -14.08
CA TYR A 87 6.30 4.23 -13.25
C TYR A 87 6.79 4.05 -11.80
N ARG A 88 7.28 2.86 -11.41
CA ARG A 88 7.83 2.62 -10.07
C ARG A 88 8.88 3.67 -9.70
N ALA A 89 8.72 4.28 -8.53
CA ALA A 89 9.68 5.22 -7.98
C ALA A 89 11.09 4.61 -7.90
N SER A 90 12.10 5.47 -7.97
CA SER A 90 13.49 5.07 -7.77
C SER A 90 13.73 4.55 -6.36
N ALA A 91 14.72 3.67 -6.19
CA ALA A 91 15.11 3.18 -4.86
C ALA A 91 15.46 4.33 -3.90
N ALA A 92 16.16 5.35 -4.41
CA ALA A 92 16.49 6.56 -3.66
C ALA A 92 15.23 7.33 -3.21
N ALA A 93 14.20 7.41 -4.06
CA ALA A 93 12.94 8.06 -3.68
C ALA A 93 12.18 7.28 -2.60
N VAL A 94 12.20 5.95 -2.68
CA VAL A 94 11.60 5.10 -1.63
C VAL A 94 12.34 5.24 -0.30
N GLU A 95 13.67 5.30 -0.32
CA GLU A 95 14.48 5.50 0.89
C GLU A 95 14.20 6.86 1.53
N ARG A 96 14.12 7.95 0.75
CA ARG A 96 13.69 9.27 1.25
C ARG A 96 12.28 9.24 1.87
N LEU A 97 11.35 8.53 1.23
CA LEU A 97 10.01 8.34 1.81
C LEU A 97 10.09 7.63 3.17
N PHE A 98 10.88 6.56 3.28
CA PHE A 98 11.03 5.84 4.53
C PHE A 98 11.71 6.66 5.62
N GLU A 99 12.75 7.44 5.30
CA GLU A 99 13.35 8.40 6.25
C GLU A 99 12.30 9.39 6.78
N LYS A 100 11.47 9.93 5.88
CA LYS A 100 10.37 10.83 6.27
C LYS A 100 9.36 10.13 7.16
N LEU A 101 8.89 8.94 6.80
CA LEU A 101 7.94 8.18 7.60
C LEU A 101 8.53 7.82 8.97
N ALA A 102 9.82 7.49 9.03
CA ALA A 102 10.49 7.19 10.28
C ALA A 102 10.59 8.42 11.20
N SER A 103 10.83 9.61 10.64
CA SER A 103 10.81 10.88 11.40
C SER A 103 9.45 11.17 12.04
N LEU A 104 8.37 10.58 11.50
CA LEU A 104 7.01 10.70 11.99
C LEU A 104 6.57 9.52 12.86
N GLY A 105 7.43 8.53 13.10
CA GLY A 105 7.06 7.28 13.79
C GLY A 105 6.10 6.39 12.99
N GLN A 106 6.07 6.56 11.66
CA GLN A 106 5.13 5.91 10.73
C GLN A 106 5.81 4.92 9.78
N LEU A 107 7.10 4.62 9.99
CA LEU A 107 7.80 3.64 9.18
C LEU A 107 7.11 2.26 9.29
N PRO A 108 6.80 1.57 8.19
CA PRO A 108 6.09 0.30 8.24
C PRO A 108 6.80 -0.73 9.12
N HIS A 109 6.08 -1.23 10.12
CA HIS A 109 6.58 -2.23 11.06
C HIS A 109 5.40 -3.02 11.63
N GLU A 110 5.47 -4.34 11.52
CA GLU A 110 4.49 -5.27 12.07
C GLU A 110 5.17 -6.19 13.08
N THR A 111 4.58 -6.31 14.27
CA THR A 111 4.97 -7.33 15.23
C THR A 111 4.26 -8.63 14.86
N ARG A 112 5.03 -9.67 14.52
CA ARG A 112 4.51 -10.97 14.06
C ARG A 112 4.90 -12.10 15.00
N GLY A 113 4.03 -13.09 15.11
CA GLY A 113 4.28 -14.35 15.80
C GLY A 113 3.85 -15.54 14.94
N ALA A 114 4.38 -16.72 15.23
CA ALA A 114 4.00 -17.95 14.54
C ALA A 114 2.49 -18.23 14.71
N GLY A 115 1.85 -18.69 13.63
CA GLY A 115 0.40 -18.90 13.55
C GLY A 115 -0.42 -17.61 13.38
N GLY A 116 0.25 -16.45 13.30
CA GLY A 116 -0.37 -15.15 13.06
C GLY A 116 -0.94 -14.98 11.64
N ILE A 117 -1.51 -13.81 11.37
CA ILE A 117 -2.18 -13.50 10.10
C ILE A 117 -1.44 -12.38 9.38
N ASN A 118 -1.08 -12.61 8.11
CA ASN A 118 -0.37 -11.60 7.31
C ASN A 118 -1.26 -10.41 6.93
N CYS A 119 -2.48 -10.66 6.44
CA CYS A 119 -3.42 -9.63 6.00
C CYS A 119 -4.88 -10.14 6.03
N GLY A 120 -5.83 -9.31 5.57
CA GLY A 120 -7.26 -9.64 5.57
C GLY A 120 -7.74 -10.61 4.48
N LEU A 121 -6.84 -11.16 3.65
CA LEU A 121 -7.17 -11.99 2.48
C LEU A 121 -8.09 -13.16 2.85
N GLY A 122 -9.30 -13.20 2.28
CA GLY A 122 -10.29 -14.25 2.53
C GLY A 122 -10.84 -14.31 3.96
N ARG A 123 -10.53 -13.29 4.78
CA ARG A 123 -10.85 -13.22 6.21
C ARG A 123 -11.74 -12.03 6.53
N THR A 124 -11.17 -10.83 6.44
CA THR A 124 -11.80 -9.57 6.87
C THR A 124 -11.99 -8.57 5.74
N THR A 125 -11.50 -8.89 4.55
CA THR A 125 -11.66 -8.07 3.33
C THR A 125 -12.35 -8.88 2.25
N LEU A 126 -13.09 -8.21 1.37
CA LEU A 126 -13.66 -8.76 0.15
C LEU A 126 -13.71 -7.66 -0.91
N ALA A 127 -13.81 -8.03 -2.17
CA ALA A 127 -14.11 -7.11 -3.27
C ALA A 127 -15.31 -7.63 -4.04
N ILE A 128 -16.13 -6.72 -4.57
CA ILE A 128 -17.24 -7.02 -5.49
C ILE A 128 -17.06 -6.08 -6.67
N ASP A 129 -17.04 -6.63 -7.88
CA ASP A 129 -16.92 -5.83 -9.09
C ASP A 129 -18.30 -5.37 -9.62
N PRO A 130 -18.37 -4.53 -10.66
CA PRO A 130 -19.63 -4.04 -11.22
C PRO A 130 -20.56 -5.16 -11.72
N GLU A 131 -20.00 -6.27 -12.18
CA GLU A 131 -20.71 -7.46 -12.64
C GLU A 131 -21.29 -8.26 -11.47
N GLY A 132 -20.82 -8.02 -10.26
CA GLY A 132 -21.28 -8.64 -9.02
C GLY A 132 -20.42 -9.83 -8.58
N ASP A 133 -19.30 -10.08 -9.25
CA ASP A 133 -18.38 -11.16 -8.91
C ASP A 133 -17.62 -10.81 -7.63
N VAL A 134 -17.58 -11.78 -6.71
CA VAL A 134 -17.01 -11.63 -5.37
C VAL A 134 -15.60 -12.20 -5.33
N PHE A 135 -14.65 -11.46 -4.77
CA PHE A 135 -13.25 -11.86 -4.61
C PHE A 135 -12.82 -11.81 -3.13
N PRO A 136 -11.85 -12.64 -2.71
CA PRO A 136 -11.41 -12.70 -1.31
C PRO A 136 -10.58 -11.49 -0.87
N CYS A 137 -10.11 -10.65 -1.80
CA CYS A 137 -9.65 -9.28 -1.55
C CYS A 137 -9.54 -8.53 -2.89
N LEU A 138 -9.19 -7.24 -2.86
CA LEU A 138 -9.02 -6.42 -4.06
C LEU A 138 -7.95 -6.95 -5.03
N GLN A 139 -6.87 -7.55 -4.54
CA GLN A 139 -5.75 -7.98 -5.38
C GLN A 139 -5.82 -9.47 -5.78
N TRP A 140 -6.62 -10.28 -5.08
CA TRP A 140 -6.72 -11.72 -5.34
C TRP A 140 -7.86 -12.00 -6.33
N ARG A 141 -7.65 -11.60 -7.59
CA ARG A 141 -8.72 -11.58 -8.62
C ARG A 141 -8.66 -12.70 -9.66
N LYS A 142 -7.82 -13.72 -9.49
CA LYS A 142 -7.65 -14.80 -10.47
C LYS A 142 -8.95 -15.58 -10.74
N ALA A 143 -9.78 -15.76 -9.71
CA ALA A 143 -11.07 -16.43 -9.83
C ALA A 143 -12.07 -15.84 -8.84
N ALA A 144 -13.29 -15.61 -9.30
CA ALA A 144 -14.40 -15.21 -8.45
C ALA A 144 -14.80 -16.37 -7.52
N LEU A 145 -15.25 -16.00 -6.31
CA LEU A 145 -15.84 -16.92 -5.34
C LEU A 145 -17.27 -17.31 -5.73
N GLY A 146 -17.93 -16.43 -6.49
CA GLY A 146 -19.31 -16.50 -6.98
C GLY A 146 -19.84 -15.09 -7.27
N ASN A 147 -21.12 -14.95 -7.59
CA ASN A 147 -21.72 -13.67 -7.96
C ASN A 147 -22.90 -13.30 -7.05
N VAL A 148 -22.93 -12.07 -6.51
CA VAL A 148 -23.99 -11.63 -5.57
C VAL A 148 -25.36 -11.47 -6.21
N ARG A 149 -25.44 -11.40 -7.54
CA ARG A 149 -26.71 -11.36 -8.28
C ARG A 149 -27.39 -12.73 -8.35
N GLN A 150 -26.65 -13.80 -8.06
CA GLN A 150 -27.13 -15.18 -8.11
C GLN A 150 -27.28 -15.78 -6.70
N THR A 151 -26.29 -15.54 -5.83
CA THR A 151 -26.22 -16.11 -4.48
C THR A 151 -26.05 -15.00 -3.46
N ARG A 152 -26.80 -15.07 -2.35
CA ARG A 152 -26.66 -14.07 -1.27
C ARG A 152 -25.24 -14.09 -0.73
N LEU A 153 -24.64 -12.92 -0.52
CA LEU A 153 -23.27 -12.82 0.00
C LEU A 153 -23.10 -13.56 1.34
N LEU A 154 -24.13 -13.52 2.20
CA LEU A 154 -24.16 -14.21 3.50
C LEU A 154 -24.11 -15.74 3.38
N GLU A 155 -24.53 -16.29 2.25
CA GLU A 155 -24.44 -17.73 1.96
C GLU A 155 -23.11 -18.04 1.27
N LEU A 156 -22.76 -17.23 0.26
CA LEU A 156 -21.56 -17.40 -0.56
C LEU A 156 -20.26 -17.32 0.25
N TRP A 157 -20.14 -16.29 1.10
CA TRP A 157 -18.90 -15.98 1.80
C TRP A 157 -18.46 -17.09 2.76
N PRO A 158 -19.26 -17.51 3.77
CA PRO A 158 -18.80 -18.52 4.74
C PRO A 158 -18.55 -19.89 4.10
N THR A 159 -19.33 -20.26 3.09
CA THR A 159 -19.30 -21.61 2.48
C THR A 159 -18.26 -21.77 1.36
N SER A 160 -17.69 -20.68 0.82
CA SER A 160 -16.75 -20.75 -0.30
C SER A 160 -15.43 -21.47 0.06
N PRO A 161 -15.11 -22.62 -0.57
CA PRO A 161 -13.83 -23.30 -0.36
C PRO A 161 -12.65 -22.49 -0.91
N ALA A 162 -12.86 -21.74 -1.99
CA ALA A 162 -11.83 -20.88 -2.58
C ALA A 162 -11.44 -19.74 -1.62
N ARG A 163 -12.41 -19.16 -0.91
CA ARG A 163 -12.15 -18.19 0.17
C ARG A 163 -11.34 -18.83 1.29
N ALA A 164 -11.73 -20.02 1.76
CA ALA A 164 -11.02 -20.72 2.83
C ALA A 164 -9.55 -21.00 2.45
N LYS A 165 -9.29 -21.40 1.19
CA LYS A 165 -7.93 -21.55 0.65
C LYS A 165 -7.16 -20.23 0.65
N ALA A 166 -7.78 -19.14 0.20
CA ALA A 166 -7.16 -17.80 0.23
C ALA A 166 -6.83 -17.35 1.67
N ALA A 167 -7.71 -17.64 2.63
CA ALA A 167 -7.48 -17.34 4.04
C ALA A 167 -6.30 -18.13 4.63
N ALA A 168 -6.11 -19.39 4.23
CA ALA A 168 -4.97 -20.20 4.64
C ALA A 168 -3.64 -19.64 4.10
N VAL A 169 -3.64 -19.10 2.88
CA VAL A 169 -2.46 -18.40 2.31
C VAL A 169 -2.03 -17.24 3.20
N SER A 170 -2.97 -16.48 3.77
CA SER A 170 -2.60 -15.37 4.66
C SER A 170 -1.90 -15.83 5.94
N GLN A 171 -2.20 -17.01 6.47
CA GLN A 171 -1.52 -17.55 7.64
C GLN A 171 -0.14 -18.11 7.26
N ALA A 172 -0.08 -18.89 6.18
CA ALA A 172 1.18 -19.42 5.66
C ALA A 172 2.17 -18.30 5.28
N ALA A 173 1.68 -17.20 4.72
CA ALA A 173 2.48 -16.02 4.41
C ALA A 173 3.11 -15.40 5.66
N ASN A 174 2.35 -15.32 6.76
CA ASN A 174 2.87 -14.83 8.04
C ASN A 174 3.99 -15.73 8.56
N ASP A 175 3.74 -17.04 8.60
CA ASP A 175 4.70 -18.00 9.13
C ASP A 175 5.99 -18.03 8.28
N ARG A 176 5.85 -17.85 6.96
CA ARG A 176 6.99 -17.73 6.05
C ARG A 176 7.84 -16.49 6.34
N LEU A 177 7.23 -15.34 6.61
CA LEU A 177 7.97 -14.11 6.97
C LEU A 177 8.67 -14.27 8.32
N VAL A 178 7.98 -14.81 9.33
CA VAL A 178 8.55 -15.08 10.65
C VAL A 178 9.76 -16.01 10.52
N ALA A 179 9.64 -17.08 9.72
CA ALA A 179 10.73 -18.02 9.48
C ALA A 179 11.90 -17.42 8.66
N SER A 180 11.63 -16.45 7.77
CA SER A 180 12.69 -15.75 7.02
C SER A 180 13.60 -14.90 7.91
N GLY A 181 13.07 -14.34 9.01
CA GLY A 181 13.81 -13.39 9.84
C GLY A 181 14.13 -12.07 9.13
N GLY A 182 15.01 -11.27 9.75
CA GLY A 182 15.53 -10.02 9.19
C GLY A 182 14.46 -8.99 8.83
N ALA A 183 14.75 -8.17 7.82
CA ALA A 183 13.88 -7.08 7.37
C ALA A 183 12.45 -7.55 7.00
N LEU A 184 12.33 -8.71 6.37
CA LEU A 184 11.04 -9.27 5.93
C LEU A 184 10.14 -9.71 7.09
N ALA A 185 10.71 -10.14 8.22
CA ALA A 185 9.92 -10.62 9.36
C ALA A 185 9.01 -9.54 9.98
N SER A 186 9.32 -8.26 9.76
CA SER A 186 8.52 -7.14 10.27
C SER A 186 7.93 -6.24 9.19
N PHE A 187 8.17 -6.53 7.91
CA PHE A 187 7.67 -5.72 6.80
C PHE A 187 6.47 -6.41 6.14
N PRO A 188 5.29 -5.77 6.09
CA PRO A 188 4.09 -6.38 5.53
C PRO A 188 4.16 -6.53 4.01
N PHE A 189 3.80 -7.70 3.49
CA PHE A 189 3.72 -7.95 2.05
C PHE A 189 2.32 -8.41 1.61
N CYS A 190 2.02 -8.29 0.31
CA CYS A 190 0.76 -8.75 -0.27
C CYS A 190 0.93 -10.12 -0.95
N PRO A 191 0.30 -11.21 -0.45
CA PRO A 191 0.38 -12.53 -1.07
C PRO A 191 -0.22 -12.59 -2.49
N ALA A 192 -1.22 -11.76 -2.78
CA ALA A 192 -1.78 -11.66 -4.13
C ALA A 192 -0.77 -11.07 -5.12
N LEU A 193 -0.06 -10.00 -4.74
CA LEU A 193 0.97 -9.42 -5.60
C LEU A 193 2.19 -10.35 -5.73
N ALA A 194 2.56 -11.06 -4.66
CA ALA A 194 3.58 -12.11 -4.72
C ALA A 194 3.20 -13.17 -5.77
N LEU A 195 1.99 -13.73 -5.68
CA LEU A 195 1.48 -14.70 -6.66
C LEU A 195 1.53 -14.17 -8.11
N GLN A 196 1.11 -12.91 -8.33
CA GLN A 196 1.14 -12.31 -9.67
C GLN A 196 2.57 -12.13 -10.20
N ARG A 197 3.55 -11.86 -9.33
CA ARG A 197 4.92 -11.50 -9.72
C ARG A 197 5.89 -12.67 -9.76
N THR A 198 5.69 -13.67 -8.90
CA THR A 198 6.62 -14.80 -8.72
C THR A 198 5.98 -16.14 -9.05
N GLY A 199 4.65 -16.19 -9.15
CA GLY A 199 3.89 -17.44 -9.24
C GLY A 199 3.66 -18.14 -7.90
N ASP A 200 4.21 -17.62 -6.80
CA ASP A 200 4.06 -18.18 -5.45
C ASP A 200 3.58 -17.08 -4.47
N PRO A 201 2.40 -17.24 -3.83
CA PRO A 201 1.88 -16.23 -2.90
C PRO A 201 2.70 -16.08 -1.61
N LEU A 202 3.65 -16.98 -1.34
CA LEU A 202 4.48 -16.98 -0.14
C LEU A 202 5.87 -16.38 -0.39
N VAL A 203 6.20 -16.03 -1.65
CA VAL A 203 7.51 -15.51 -2.04
C VAL A 203 7.35 -14.06 -2.50
N PRO A 204 7.73 -13.07 -1.66
CA PRO A 204 7.77 -11.67 -2.06
C PRO A 204 8.70 -11.47 -3.26
N ASP A 205 8.34 -10.56 -4.16
CA ASP A 205 9.17 -10.25 -5.32
C ASP A 205 10.39 -9.39 -4.96
N PRO A 206 11.43 -9.32 -5.80
CA PRO A 206 12.65 -8.58 -5.50
C PRO A 206 12.44 -7.09 -5.17
N SER A 207 11.43 -6.45 -5.78
CA SER A 207 11.09 -5.06 -5.47
C SER A 207 10.61 -4.90 -4.04
N HIS A 208 9.84 -5.87 -3.53
CA HIS A 208 9.33 -5.86 -2.17
C HIS A 208 10.45 -6.14 -1.16
N VAL A 209 11.33 -7.09 -1.46
CA VAL A 209 12.51 -7.38 -0.63
C VAL A 209 13.39 -6.13 -0.48
N ALA A 210 13.67 -5.43 -1.58
CA ALA A 210 14.45 -4.20 -1.55
C ALA A 210 13.80 -3.09 -0.70
N GLN A 211 12.46 -2.98 -0.70
CA GLN A 211 11.74 -2.05 0.17
C GLN A 211 11.86 -2.44 1.65
N ALA A 212 11.71 -3.72 1.98
CA ALA A 212 11.88 -4.20 3.34
C ALA A 212 13.28 -3.87 3.87
N GLU A 213 14.32 -4.16 3.08
CA GLU A 213 15.72 -3.86 3.41
C GLU A 213 15.96 -2.35 3.56
N ALA A 214 15.38 -1.51 2.70
CA ALA A 214 15.49 -0.06 2.83
C ALA A 214 14.83 0.46 4.13
N ALA A 215 13.63 -0.04 4.45
CA ALA A 215 12.96 0.31 5.71
C ALA A 215 13.80 -0.15 6.92
N ASP A 216 14.42 -1.32 6.85
CA ASP A 216 15.26 -1.83 7.93
C ASP A 216 16.54 -1.01 8.12
N ARG A 217 17.22 -0.59 7.02
CA ARG A 217 18.37 0.33 7.09
C ARG A 217 17.99 1.65 7.75
N VAL A 218 16.87 2.26 7.37
CA VAL A 218 16.36 3.50 7.97
C VAL A 218 16.04 3.31 9.45
N ARG A 219 15.50 2.15 9.85
CA ARG A 219 15.25 1.84 11.26
C ARG A 219 16.55 1.74 12.05
N LEU A 220 17.53 1.02 11.53
CA LEU A 220 18.82 0.80 12.19
C LEU A 220 19.61 2.12 12.36
N SER A 221 19.50 3.05 11.41
CA SER A 221 20.17 4.35 11.49
C SER A 221 19.60 5.24 12.62
N LEU A 222 18.31 5.09 12.96
CA LEU A 222 17.69 5.76 14.10
C LEU A 222 18.06 5.15 15.45
N THR A 223 18.46 3.88 15.48
CA THR A 223 18.86 3.14 16.69
C THR A 223 20.37 3.11 16.94
N GLY A 224 21.15 3.95 16.24
CA GLY A 224 22.60 4.13 16.46
C GLY A 224 22.96 4.46 17.92
N PRO A 225 24.21 4.20 18.35
CA PRO A 225 24.54 3.78 19.71
C PRO A 225 24.01 4.77 20.75
N ALA A 226 23.32 4.24 21.76
CA ALA A 226 22.84 4.96 22.92
C ALA A 226 23.86 6.01 23.36
N GLY A 227 23.40 7.26 23.42
CA GLY A 227 24.19 8.39 23.88
C GLY A 227 24.92 8.04 25.18
N ALA A 228 26.19 8.43 25.22
CA ALA A 228 26.92 8.55 26.47
C ALA A 228 26.04 9.27 27.49
N SER A 229 25.76 8.59 28.61
CA SER A 229 25.12 9.18 29.77
C SER A 229 25.86 10.47 30.16
N PRO A 230 25.19 11.63 30.28
CA PRO A 230 25.82 12.78 30.90
C PRO A 230 26.03 12.43 32.37
N ARG A 231 27.32 12.40 32.74
CA ARG A 231 27.79 12.31 34.12
C ARG A 231 26.96 13.22 35.03
N THR A 232 26.48 12.66 36.13
CA THR A 232 26.26 13.37 37.40
C THR A 232 26.89 12.54 38.49
#